data_AF-A0A535TT90-F1
#
_entry.id   AF-A0A535TT90-F1
#
_cell.length_a   1.000
_cell.length_b   1.000
_cell.length_c   1.000
_cell.angle_alpha   90.00
_cell.angle_beta   90.00
_cell.angle_gamma   90.00
#
_symmetry.space_group_name_H-M   'P 1'
#
loop_
_entity.id
_entity.type
_entity.pdbx_description
1 polymer ?
#
loop_
_entity_poly.entity_id
_entity_poly.type
_entity_poly.pdbx_seq_one_letter_code
_entity_poly.pdbx_strand_id
1 'polypeptide(L)'
;MRTRDVVSGAAAGVIGGYVGTKVMNPVTTRLQELAPEADKQREKAVSPGSPYKIGVRKAANLAGVKLDDKQVDAAASAVPYSVGIAGGLLYVALRRIARMNPVLAAAFSGTALFLLVDE
;
A
#
# COMPACT_ATOMS: atom_id res chain seq x y z
N MET A 1 -29.16 -7.82 -3.31
CA MET A 1 -28.08 -6.84 -3.59
C MET A 1 -27.71 -6.95 -5.05
N ARG A 2 -27.62 -5.84 -5.81
CA ARG A 2 -27.15 -5.91 -7.20
C ARG A 2 -25.63 -5.99 -7.19
N THR A 3 -25.09 -7.10 -7.70
CA THR A 3 -23.65 -7.40 -7.82
C THR A 3 -22.85 -6.25 -8.45
N ARG A 4 -23.50 -5.47 -9.32
CA ARG A 4 -22.95 -4.26 -9.97
C ARG A 4 -22.44 -3.19 -8.99
N ASP A 5 -23.08 -3.00 -7.83
CA ASP A 5 -22.73 -1.92 -6.90
C ASP A 5 -21.52 -2.26 -6.02
N VAL A 6 -21.24 -3.54 -5.83
CA VAL A 6 -20.04 -4.03 -5.12
C VAL A 6 -18.84 -3.96 -6.05
N VAL A 7 -19.02 -4.35 -7.30
CA VAL A 7 -17.99 -4.30 -8.34
C VAL A 7 -17.58 -2.85 -8.63
N SER A 8 -18.52 -1.91 -8.71
CA SER A 8 -18.21 -0.50 -8.94
C SER A 8 -17.45 0.14 -7.78
N GLY A 9 -17.80 -0.21 -6.53
CA GLY A 9 -17.09 0.27 -5.34
C GLY A 9 -15.67 -0.27 -5.23
N ALA A 10 -15.47 -1.56 -5.50
CA ALA A 10 -14.14 -2.17 -5.54
C ALA A 10 -13.30 -1.56 -6.67
N ALA A 11 -13.87 -1.39 -7.87
CA ALA A 11 -13.20 -0.76 -9.01
C ALA A 11 -12.79 0.68 -8.70
N ALA A 12 -13.64 1.47 -8.04
CA ALA A 12 -13.29 2.82 -7.60
C ALA A 12 -12.11 2.83 -6.60
N GLY A 13 -12.04 1.86 -5.68
CA GLY A 13 -10.92 1.69 -4.76
C GLY A 13 -9.60 1.33 -5.46
N VAL A 14 -9.65 0.39 -6.41
CA VAL A 14 -8.47 0.01 -7.22
C VAL A 14 -7.99 1.18 -8.07
N ILE A 15 -8.91 1.89 -8.73
CA ILE A 15 -8.59 3.07 -9.54
C ILE A 15 -8.01 4.18 -8.66
N GLY A 16 -8.62 4.44 -7.50
CA GLY A 16 -8.13 5.44 -6.54
C GLY A 16 -6.72 5.12 -6.04
N GLY A 17 -6.45 3.86 -5.66
CA GLY A 17 -5.13 3.40 -5.27
C GLY A 17 -4.11 3.53 -6.40
N TYR A 18 -4.45 3.07 -7.61
CA TYR A 18 -3.58 3.18 -8.78
C TYR A 18 -3.24 4.64 -9.13
N VAL A 19 -4.25 5.52 -9.16
CA VAL A 19 -4.06 6.95 -9.40
C VAL A 19 -3.22 7.57 -8.30
N GLY A 20 -3.50 7.26 -7.04
CA GLY A 20 -2.72 7.71 -5.89
C GLY A 20 -1.24 7.35 -6.02
N THR A 21 -0.92 6.08 -6.26
CA THR A 21 0.46 5.61 -6.48
C THR A 21 1.11 6.30 -7.67
N LYS A 22 0.39 6.45 -8.79
CA LYS A 22 0.92 7.08 -10.00
C LYS A 22 1.23 8.57 -9.80
N VAL A 23 0.44 9.28 -8.98
CA VAL A 23 0.66 10.68 -8.63
C VAL A 23 1.78 10.83 -7.60
N MET A 24 1.90 9.89 -6.65
CA MET A 24 2.90 9.97 -5.59
C MET A 24 4.33 9.71 -6.11
N ASN A 25 4.49 8.84 -7.11
CA ASN A 25 5.78 8.55 -7.73
C ASN A 25 6.53 9.82 -8.21
N PRO A 26 5.98 10.69 -9.08
CA PRO A 26 6.69 11.89 -9.52
C PRO A 26 6.93 12.89 -8.39
N VAL A 27 6.01 12.99 -7.41
CA VAL A 27 6.16 13.88 -6.25
C VAL A 27 7.35 13.44 -5.39
N THR A 28 7.39 12.16 -5.03
CA THR A 28 8.49 11.60 -4.23
C THR A 28 9.83 11.69 -4.95
N THR A 29 9.87 11.42 -6.27
CA THR A 29 11.09 11.60 -7.07
C THR A 29 11.57 13.05 -7.05
N ARG A 30 10.68 14.04 -7.24
CA ARG A 30 11.06 15.46 -7.18
C ARG A 30 11.55 15.90 -5.81
N LEU A 31 10.92 15.43 -4.73
CA LEU A 31 11.42 15.67 -3.37
C LEU A 31 12.81 15.08 -3.18
N GLN A 32 13.06 13.88 -3.69
CA GLN A 32 14.38 13.26 -3.66
C GLN A 32 15.41 14.05 -4.46
N GLU A 33 15.08 14.49 -5.68
CA GLU A 33 15.98 15.28 -6.52
C GLU A 33 16.39 16.59 -5.83
N LEU A 34 15.44 17.25 -5.17
CA LEU A 34 15.64 18.51 -4.44
C LEU A 34 16.39 18.34 -3.11
N ALA A 35 16.46 17.12 -2.57
CA ALA A 35 17.15 16.87 -1.30
C ALA A 35 18.67 17.12 -1.44
N PRO A 36 19.33 17.73 -0.43
CA PRO A 36 20.78 17.90 -0.43
C PRO A 36 21.53 16.58 -0.55
N GLU A 37 22.64 16.56 -1.30
CA GLU A 37 23.44 15.34 -1.48
C GLU A 37 24.02 14.78 -0.16
N ALA A 38 24.31 15.66 0.81
CA ALA A 38 24.76 15.23 2.13
C ALA A 38 23.71 14.39 2.87
N ASP A 39 22.43 14.77 2.74
CA ASP A 39 21.32 14.05 3.36
C ASP A 39 21.05 12.72 2.64
N LYS A 40 21.13 12.70 1.31
CA LYS A 40 21.02 11.46 0.51
C LYS A 40 22.10 10.44 0.88
N GLN A 41 23.33 10.89 1.09
CA GLN A 41 24.42 9.99 1.49
C GLN A 41 24.23 9.48 2.92
N ARG A 42 23.77 10.35 3.82
CA ARG A 42 23.47 9.96 5.20
C ARG A 42 22.34 8.93 5.27
N GLU A 43 21.27 9.14 4.51
CA GLU A 43 20.15 8.21 4.40
C GLU A 43 20.60 6.87 3.79
N LYS A 44 21.38 6.87 2.71
CA LYS A 44 21.93 5.63 2.11
C LYS A 44 22.84 4.86 3.05
N ALA A 45 23.62 5.55 3.89
CA ALA A 45 24.54 4.91 4.82
C ALA A 45 23.82 4.13 5.94
N VAL A 46 22.59 4.53 6.29
CA VAL A 46 21.80 3.93 7.38
C VAL A 46 20.58 3.15 6.88
N SER A 47 20.23 3.27 5.60
CA SER A 47 19.05 2.63 5.03
C SER A 47 19.24 1.10 4.99
N PRO A 48 18.32 0.32 5.58
CA PRO A 48 18.37 -1.14 5.50
C PRO A 48 18.01 -1.69 4.10
N GLY A 49 17.82 -0.81 3.11
CA GLY A 49 17.39 -1.15 1.76
C GLY A 49 15.91 -0.87 1.53
N SER A 50 15.33 -1.50 0.50
CA SER A 50 13.93 -1.26 0.12
C SER A 50 12.96 -1.74 1.20
N PRO A 51 12.12 -0.85 1.77
CA PRO A 51 11.13 -1.23 2.79
C PRO A 51 10.15 -2.30 2.28
N TYR A 52 9.76 -2.23 1.01
CA TYR A 52 8.86 -3.21 0.39
C TYR A 52 9.48 -4.61 0.32
N LYS A 53 10.78 -4.73 -0.01
CA LYS A 53 11.48 -6.02 -0.02
C LYS A 53 11.60 -6.59 1.39
N ILE A 54 11.88 -5.74 2.38
CA ILE A 54 11.96 -6.13 3.78
C ILE A 54 10.58 -6.65 4.26
N GLY A 55 9.51 -5.93 3.96
CA GLY A 55 8.14 -6.33 4.30
C GLY A 55 7.74 -7.67 3.67
N VAL A 56 8.00 -7.86 2.37
CA VAL A 56 7.75 -9.14 1.68
C VAL A 56 8.51 -10.29 2.33
N ARG A 57 9.80 -10.09 2.65
CA ARG A 57 10.63 -11.13 3.27
C ARG A 57 10.15 -11.47 4.68
N LYS A 58 9.76 -10.45 5.47
CA LYS A 58 9.16 -10.62 6.81
C LYS A 58 7.86 -11.43 6.73
N ALA A 59 6.96 -11.08 5.81
CA ALA A 59 5.70 -11.78 5.60
C ALA A 59 5.90 -13.23 5.13
N ALA A 60 6.83 -13.45 4.18
CA ALA A 60 7.15 -14.79 3.69
C ALA A 60 7.74 -15.67 4.81
N ASN A 61 8.64 -15.13 5.63
CA ASN A 61 9.20 -15.83 6.78
C ASN A 61 8.12 -16.20 7.82
N LEU A 62 7.18 -15.28 8.11
CA LEU A 62 6.04 -15.55 8.99
C LEU A 62 5.14 -16.66 8.43
N ALA A 63 4.96 -16.72 7.11
CA ALA A 63 4.21 -17.75 6.43
C ALA A 63 4.99 -19.08 6.23
N GLY A 64 6.26 -19.14 6.67
CA GLY A 64 7.14 -20.30 6.48
C GLY A 64 7.58 -20.54 5.03
N VAL A 65 7.42 -19.54 4.15
CA VAL A 65 7.78 -19.62 2.73
C VAL A 65 9.13 -18.95 2.51
N LYS A 66 10.06 -19.66 1.86
CA LYS A 66 11.32 -19.06 1.38
C LYS A 66 11.13 -18.56 -0.04
N LEU A 67 11.25 -17.24 -0.22
CA LEU A 67 11.24 -16.60 -1.54
C LEU A 67 12.67 -16.33 -2.02
N ASP A 68 12.91 -16.56 -3.31
CA ASP A 68 14.14 -16.11 -3.96
C ASP A 68 14.12 -14.59 -4.20
N ASP A 69 15.27 -13.99 -4.54
CA ASP A 69 15.36 -12.53 -4.71
C ASP A 69 14.55 -11.99 -5.88
N LYS A 70 14.34 -12.77 -6.95
CA LYS A 70 13.48 -12.36 -8.08
C LYS A 70 12.01 -12.35 -7.67
N GLN A 71 11.59 -13.32 -6.87
CA GLN A 71 10.24 -13.39 -6.31
C GLN A 71 9.99 -12.28 -5.31
N VAL A 72 10.98 -11.96 -4.47
CA VAL A 72 10.92 -10.82 -3.55
C VAL A 72 10.78 -9.51 -4.33
N ASP A 73 11.53 -9.33 -5.43
CA ASP A 73 11.45 -8.12 -6.24
C ASP A 73 10.11 -7.97 -6.94
N ALA A 74 9.60 -9.06 -7.53
CA ALA A 74 8.27 -9.09 -8.13
C ALA A 74 7.18 -8.78 -7.10
N ALA A 75 7.19 -9.46 -5.95
CA ALA A 75 6.22 -9.23 -4.88
C ALA A 75 6.33 -7.79 -4.32
N ALA A 76 7.54 -7.28 -4.10
CA ALA A 76 7.76 -5.93 -3.60
C ALA A 76 7.19 -4.86 -4.55
N SER A 77 7.30 -5.07 -5.87
CA SER A 77 6.68 -4.18 -6.86
C SER A 77 5.15 -4.18 -6.82
N ALA A 78 4.54 -5.27 -6.34
CA ALA A 78 3.09 -5.41 -6.22
C ALA A 78 2.56 -4.88 -4.87
N VAL A 79 3.41 -4.72 -3.85
CA VAL A 79 2.99 -4.31 -2.49
C VAL A 79 2.14 -3.04 -2.50
N PRO A 80 2.54 -1.91 -3.14
CA PRO A 80 1.75 -0.68 -3.10
C PRO A 80 0.32 -0.86 -3.64
N TYR A 81 0.18 -1.66 -4.69
CA TYR A 81 -1.12 -1.97 -5.28
C TYR A 81 -1.95 -2.86 -4.36
N SER A 82 -1.32 -3.86 -3.73
CA SER A 82 -2.01 -4.79 -2.81
C SER A 82 -2.60 -4.08 -1.60
N VAL A 83 -1.87 -3.10 -1.03
CA VAL A 83 -2.34 -2.27 0.08
C VAL A 83 -3.54 -1.42 -0.34
N GLY A 84 -3.48 -0.79 -1.52
CA GLY A 84 -4.60 -0.02 -2.06
C GLY A 84 -5.85 -0.87 -2.32
N ILE A 85 -5.68 -2.08 -2.87
CA ILE A 85 -6.77 -3.03 -3.12
C ILE A 85 -7.39 -3.49 -1.79
N ALA A 86 -6.56 -3.93 -0.83
CA ALA A 86 -7.02 -4.38 0.49
C ALA A 86 -7.80 -3.28 1.21
N GLY A 87 -7.29 -2.04 1.14
CA GLY A 87 -7.96 -0.86 1.67
C GLY A 87 -9.32 -0.58 1.06
N GLY A 88 -9.41 -0.63 -0.28
CA GLY A 88 -10.67 -0.46 -1.00
C GLY A 88 -11.70 -1.54 -0.65
N LEU A 89 -11.27 -2.80 -0.54
CA LEU A 89 -12.13 -3.91 -0.12
C LEU A 89 -12.63 -3.74 1.32
N LEU A 90 -11.74 -3.34 2.25
CA LEU A 90 -12.11 -3.07 3.64
C LEU A 90 -13.12 -1.92 3.74
N TYR A 91 -12.90 -0.83 3.01
CA TYR A 91 -13.85 0.28 2.94
C TYR A 91 -15.23 -0.19 2.44
N VAL A 92 -15.29 -0.97 1.37
CA VAL A 92 -16.55 -1.50 0.82
C VAL A 92 -17.23 -2.43 1.83
N ALA A 93 -16.47 -3.29 2.52
CA ALA A 93 -17.00 -4.16 3.55
C ALA A 93 -17.63 -3.36 4.70
N LEU A 94 -16.92 -2.36 5.25
CA LEU A 94 -17.44 -1.50 6.31
C LEU A 94 -18.67 -0.72 5.85
N ARG A 95 -18.63 -0.16 4.63
CA ARG A 95 -19.71 0.66 4.09
C ARG A 95 -20.98 -0.14 3.79
N ARG A 96 -20.84 -1.36 3.24
CA ARG A 96 -21.94 -2.13 2.65
C ARG A 96 -22.40 -3.31 3.49
N ILE A 97 -21.47 -3.98 4.17
CA ILE A 97 -21.78 -5.13 5.04
C ILE A 97 -22.11 -4.62 6.44
N ALA A 98 -21.20 -3.85 7.05
CA ALA A 98 -21.43 -3.28 8.39
C ALA A 98 -22.33 -2.03 8.39
N ARG A 99 -22.77 -1.57 7.21
CA ARG A 99 -23.64 -0.40 7.01
C ARG A 99 -23.14 0.89 7.69
N MET A 100 -21.83 1.03 7.88
CA MET A 100 -21.25 2.24 8.46
C MET A 100 -21.45 3.46 7.58
N ASN A 101 -21.47 4.64 8.22
CA ASN A 101 -21.41 5.93 7.53
C ASN A 101 -20.13 5.99 6.67
N PRO A 102 -20.19 6.51 5.42
CA PRO A 102 -19.02 6.62 4.54
C PRO A 102 -17.81 7.34 5.15
N VAL A 103 -18.00 8.35 6.00
CA VAL A 103 -16.90 9.08 6.66
C VAL A 103 -16.22 8.17 7.68
N LEU A 104 -16.99 7.48 8.52
CA LEU A 104 -16.45 6.53 9.50
C LEU A 104 -15.80 5.34 8.79
N ALA A 105 -16.41 4.81 7.73
CA ALA A 105 -15.83 3.72 6.95
C ALA A 105 -14.47 4.11 6.36
N ALA A 106 -14.35 5.32 5.82
CA ALA A 106 -13.08 5.84 5.30
C ALA A 106 -12.04 6.01 6.41
N ALA A 107 -12.43 6.61 7.55
CA ALA A 107 -11.54 6.80 8.69
C ALA A 107 -11.04 5.45 9.24
N PHE A 108 -11.94 4.50 9.52
CA PHE A 108 -11.55 3.19 10.01
C PHE A 108 -10.70 2.39 9.02
N SER A 109 -11.07 2.37 7.73
CA SER A 109 -10.24 1.68 6.73
C SER A 109 -8.87 2.34 6.57
N GLY A 110 -8.82 3.68 6.61
CA GLY A 110 -7.57 4.43 6.52
C GLY A 110 -6.66 4.19 7.73
N THR A 111 -7.20 4.26 8.94
CA THR A 111 -6.46 3.97 10.17
C THR A 111 -5.98 2.52 10.22
N ALA A 112 -6.82 1.56 9.82
CA ALA A 112 -6.43 0.16 9.79
C ALA A 112 -5.26 -0.10 8.80
N LEU A 113 -5.30 0.52 7.62
CA LEU A 113 -4.18 0.44 6.67
C LEU A 113 -2.94 1.15 7.17
N PHE A 114 -3.09 2.32 7.79
CA PHE A 114 -1.98 3.06 8.37
C PHE A 114 -1.24 2.20 9.40
N LEU A 115 -1.96 1.64 10.37
CA LEU A 115 -1.38 0.76 11.39
C LEU A 115 -0.72 -0.47 10.78
N LEU A 116 -1.33 -1.07 9.76
CA LEU A 116 -0.78 -2.26 9.11
C LEU A 116 0.49 -1.99 8.29
N VAL A 117 0.67 -0.77 7.79
CA VAL A 117 1.85 -0.36 7.01
C VAL A 117 2.97 0.18 7.91
N ASP A 118 2.62 0.75 9.07
CA ASP A 118 3.57 1.35 10.02
C ASP A 118 4.36 0.30 10.85
N GLU A 119 3.92 -0.96 10.87
CA GLU A 119 4.44 -2.05 11.72
C GLU A 119 5.25 -3.16 10.99
#